data_AF-A0A1G4SDY5-F1
#
_entry.id   AF-A0A1G4SDY5-F1
#
_cell.length_a   1.000
_cell.length_b   1.000
_cell.length_c   1.000
_cell.angle_alpha   90.00
_cell.angle_beta   90.00
_cell.angle_gamma   90.00
#
_symmetry.space_group_name_H-M   'P 1'
#
loop_
_entity.id
_entity.type
_entity.pdbx_description
1 polymer ?
#
loop_
_entity_poly.entity_id
_entity_poly.type
_entity_poly.pdbx_seq_one_letter_code
_entity_poly.pdbx_strand_id
1 'polypeptide(L)' 'MSYKQPTTGDSLNDYFINLAAFNTYAPHLIGAKNLHEFVIWFDKLRLIDRRALLLFLRKNKDVIQPEYMRHAQRHFVERI' A
#
# COMPACT_ATOMS: atom_id res chain seq x y z
N MET A 1 16.24 -26.37 18.52
CA MET A 1 15.23 -25.74 17.63
C MET A 1 15.96 -25.12 16.47
N SER A 2 15.72 -25.60 15.25
CA SER A 2 16.37 -25.08 14.05
C SER A 2 15.76 -23.72 13.72
N TYR A 3 16.57 -22.66 13.81
CA TYR A 3 16.24 -21.37 13.23
C TYR A 3 16.25 -21.56 11.71
N LYS A 4 15.09 -21.85 11.12
CA LYS A 4 14.92 -21.73 9.67
C LYS A 4 15.18 -20.27 9.32
N GLN A 5 16.36 -20.00 8.77
CA GLN A 5 16.59 -18.76 8.03
C GLN A 5 15.50 -18.69 6.96
N PRO A 6 14.82 -17.53 6.77
CA PRO A 6 13.91 -17.38 5.65
C PRO A 6 14.75 -17.57 4.39
N THR A 7 14.44 -18.63 3.64
CA THR A 7 15.04 -18.92 2.35
C THR A 7 14.80 -17.72 1.44
N THR A 8 15.86 -17.00 1.11
CA THR A 8 15.91 -16.01 0.04
C THR A 8 15.73 -16.71 -1.32
N GLY A 9 14.49 -17.06 -1.66
CA GLY A 9 14.06 -17.55 -2.97
C GLY A 9 12.53 -17.52 -2.98
N ASP A 10 11.86 -16.63 -3.70
CA ASP A 10 12.06 -16.22 -5.10
C ASP A 10 11.80 -14.72 -5.28
N SER A 11 12.83 -13.93 -5.60
CA SER A 11 12.70 -12.45 -5.73
C SER A 11 11.63 -11.99 -6.74
N LEU A 12 11.39 -12.75 -7.82
CA LEU A 12 10.39 -12.43 -8.84
C LEU A 12 9.00 -12.97 -8.48
N ASN A 13 8.91 -14.17 -7.92
CA ASN A 13 7.63 -14.76 -7.54
C ASN A 13 7.00 -13.95 -6.40
N ASP A 14 7.79 -13.59 -5.38
CA ASP A 14 7.36 -12.72 -4.29
C ASP A 14 6.92 -11.34 -4.81
N TYR A 15 7.64 -10.81 -5.81
CA TYR A 15 7.23 -9.57 -6.47
C TYR A 15 5.87 -9.70 -7.16
N PHE A 16 5.62 -10.77 -7.94
CA PHE A 16 4.34 -10.98 -8.60
C PHE A 16 3.21 -11.23 -7.60
N ILE A 17 3.47 -11.97 -6.52
CA ILE A 17 2.52 -12.18 -5.42
C ILE A 17 2.16 -10.85 -4.77
N ASN A 18 3.15 -10.02 -4.43
CA ASN A 18 2.94 -8.70 -3.84
C ASN A 18 2.21 -7.77 -4.81
N LEU A 19 2.53 -7.79 -6.10
CA LEU A 19 1.84 -7.01 -7.12
C LEU A 19 0.36 -7.42 -7.25
N ALA A 20 0.09 -8.72 -7.28
CA ALA A 20 -1.28 -9.25 -7.34
C ALA A 20 -2.08 -8.87 -6.08
N ALA A 21 -1.47 -9.03 -4.90
CA ALA A 21 -2.07 -8.62 -3.64
C ALA A 21 -2.35 -7.11 -3.61
N PHE A 22 -1.38 -6.30 -4.05
CA PHE A 22 -1.52 -4.85 -4.14
C PHE A 22 -2.69 -4.46 -5.03
N ASN A 23 -2.75 -5.00 -6.25
CA ASN A 23 -3.84 -4.71 -7.20
C ASN A 23 -5.21 -5.17 -6.70
N THR A 24 -5.26 -6.23 -5.89
CA THR A 24 -6.50 -6.70 -5.27
C THR A 24 -6.98 -5.72 -4.19
N TYR A 25 -6.08 -5.16 -3.39
CA TYR A 25 -6.46 -4.28 -2.27
C TYR A 25 -6.56 -2.80 -2.62
N ALA A 26 -5.85 -2.33 -3.65
CA ALA A 26 -5.80 -0.93 -4.04
C ALA A 26 -7.17 -0.29 -4.32
N PRO A 27 -8.14 -0.98 -4.96
CA PRO A 27 -9.49 -0.43 -5.16
C PRO A 27 -10.23 -0.14 -3.84
N HIS A 28 -10.00 -0.92 -2.79
CA HIS A 28 -10.63 -0.71 -1.49
C HIS A 28 -10.11 0.55 -0.78
N LEU A 29 -8.87 0.98 -1.07
CA LEU A 29 -8.34 2.25 -0.59
C LEU A 29 -9.13 3.44 -1.15
N ILE A 30 -9.43 3.42 -2.45
CA ILE A 30 -10.21 4.49 -3.12
C ILE A 30 -11.68 4.43 -2.69
N GLY A 31 -12.23 3.23 -2.58
CA GLY A 31 -13.62 3.00 -2.19
C GLY A 31 -13.90 3.11 -0.68
N ALA A 32 -12.93 3.51 0.12
CA ALA A 32 -13.07 3.61 1.57
C ALA A 32 -14.19 4.61 1.94
N LYS A 33 -15.11 4.19 2.82
CA LYS A 33 -16.28 4.99 3.19
C LYS A 33 -15.99 6.02 4.28
N ASN A 34 -14.93 5.80 5.04
CA ASN A 34 -14.50 6.67 6.13
C ASN A 34 -12.97 6.62 6.33
N LEU A 35 -12.45 7.55 7.13
CA LEU A 35 -11.01 7.65 7.40
C LEU A 35 -10.45 6.37 8.04
N HIS A 36 -11.21 5.70 8.91
CA HIS A 36 -10.73 4.49 9.59
C HIS A 36 -10.52 3.34 8.60
N GLU A 37 -11.47 3.12 7.69
CA GLU A 37 -11.35 2.14 6.61
C GLU A 37 -10.20 2.48 5.68
N PHE A 38 -10.03 3.77 5.34
CA PHE A 38 -8.90 4.24 4.55
C PHE A 38 -7.56 3.88 5.21
N VAL A 39 -7.41 4.14 6.52
CA VAL A 39 -6.17 3.85 7.28
C VAL A 39 -5.87 2.34 7.27
N ILE A 40 -6.88 1.48 7.46
CA ILE A 40 -6.69 0.02 7.43
C ILE A 40 -6.15 -0.43 6.08
N TRP A 41 -6.74 0.03 4.97
CA TRP A 41 -6.29 -0.35 3.64
C TRP A 41 -4.94 0.28 3.29
N PHE A 42 -4.70 1.50 3.75
CA PHE A 42 -3.42 2.19 3.60
C PHE A 42 -2.29 1.41 4.26
N ASP A 43 -2.46 1.00 5.52
CA ASP A 43 -1.44 0.25 6.25
C ASP A 43 -1.19 -1.12 5.60
N LYS A 44 -2.24 -1.81 5.15
CA LYS A 44 -2.10 -3.07 4.41
C LYS A 44 -1.29 -2.90 3.13
N LEU A 45 -1.62 -1.91 2.30
CA LEU A 45 -0.90 -1.65 1.05
C LEU A 45 0.54 -1.20 1.31
N ARG A 46 0.78 -0.44 2.39
CA ARG A 46 2.11 0.02 2.78
C ARG A 46 3.01 -1.16 3.17
N LEU A 47 2.46 -2.19 3.82
CA LEU A 47 3.18 -3.41 4.17
C LEU A 47 3.52 -4.27 2.95
N ILE A 48 2.66 -4.27 1.92
CA ILE A 48 2.89 -5.01 0.68
C ILE A 48 3.97 -4.33 -0.16
N ASP A 49 3.75 -3.08 -0.57
CA ASP A 49 4.72 -2.30 -1.34
C ASP A 49 4.49 -0.79 -1.15
N ARG A 50 5.40 -0.17 -0.39
CA ARG A 50 5.39 1.27 -0.12
C ARG A 50 5.57 2.12 -1.37
N ARG A 51 6.37 1.69 -2.35
CA ARG A 51 6.62 2.47 -3.59
C ARG A 51 5.40 2.43 -4.50
N ALA A 52 4.80 1.25 -4.67
CA ALA A 52 3.55 1.10 -5.41
C ALA A 52 2.44 1.94 -4.79
N LEU A 53 2.34 1.99 -3.45
CA LEU A 53 1.39 2.85 -2.74
C LEU A 53 1.59 4.33 -3.04
N LEU A 54 2.83 4.83 -3.03
CA LEU A 54 3.12 6.22 -3.37
C LEU A 54 2.65 6.56 -4.80
N LEU A 55 2.99 5.72 -5.77
CA LEU A 55 2.60 5.91 -7.17
C LEU A 55 1.08 5.86 -7.33
N PHE A 56 0.42 4.93 -6.62
CA PHE A 56 -1.02 4.79 -6.62
C PHE A 56 -1.72 6.05 -6.06
N LEU A 57 -1.23 6.59 -4.95
CA LEU A 57 -1.78 7.80 -4.35
C LEU A 57 -1.57 9.02 -5.25
N ARG A 58 -0.40 9.16 -5.86
CA ARG A 58 -0.12 10.23 -6.85
C ARG A 58 -1.07 10.18 -8.04
N LYS A 59 -1.30 8.97 -8.57
CA LYS A 59 -2.20 8.75 -9.71
C LYS A 59 -3.66 9.09 -9.39
N ASN A 60 -4.09 8.88 -8.14
CA ASN A 60 -5.49 9.03 -7.72
C ASN A 60 -5.72 10.23 -6.79
N LYS A 61 -4.78 11.17 -6.71
CA LYS A 61 -4.80 12.31 -5.78
C LYS A 61 -6.09 13.16 -5.89
N ASP A 62 -6.66 13.24 -7.09
CA ASP A 62 -7.83 14.07 -7.37
C ASP A 62 -9.15 13.36 -6.97
N VAL A 63 -9.10 12.05 -6.74
CA VAL A 63 -10.25 11.22 -6.33
C VAL A 63 -10.29 11.03 -4.81
N ILE A 64 -9.11 10.97 -4.18
CA ILE A 64 -9.00 10.72 -2.74
C ILE A 64 -9.34 11.99 -1.97
N GLN A 65 -10.17 11.85 -0.93
CA GLN A 65 -10.58 12.98 -0.09
C GLN A 65 -9.36 13.68 0.54
N PRO A 66 -9.36 15.02 0.66
CA PRO A 66 -8.23 15.78 1.20
C PRO A 66 -7.81 15.37 2.62
N GLU A 67 -8.75 14.88 3.44
CA GLU A 67 -8.46 14.38 4.79
C GLU A 67 -7.62 13.10 4.76
N TYR A 68 -7.92 12.20 3.83
CA TYR A 68 -7.23 10.92 3.66
C TYR A 68 -5.82 11.16 3.08
N MET A 69 -5.72 12.09 2.14
CA MET A 69 -4.42 12.53 1.59
C MET A 69 -3.53 13.16 2.66
N ARG A 70 -4.08 13.97 3.57
CA ARG A 70 -3.33 14.53 4.71
C ARG A 70 -2.78 13.43 5.63
N HIS A 71 -3.53 12.35 5.84
CA HIS A 71 -3.03 11.19 6.58
C HIS A 71 -1.88 10.51 5.83
N ALA A 72 -2.08 10.20 4.54
CA ALA A 72 -1.08 9.54 3.72
C ALA A 72 0.25 10.33 3.63
N GLN A 73 0.18 11.65 3.48
CA GLN A 73 1.36 12.53 3.42
C GLN A 73 2.23 12.47 4.67
N ARG A 74 1.69 12.14 5.85
CA ARG A 74 2.50 11.98 7.08
C ARG A 74 3.45 10.78 7.03
N HIS A 75 3.21 9.83 6.11
CA HIS A 75 3.97 8.58 5.98
C HIS A 75 4.97 8.58 4.82
N PHE A 76 4.97 9.63 3.99
CA PHE A 76 5.88 9.78 2.87
C PHE A 76 6.65 11.10 3.02
N VAL A 77 7.98 11.00 2.95
CA VAL A 77 8.86 12.19 2.91
C VAL A 77 8.76 12.85 1.54
N GLU A 78 8.55 12.05 0.48
CA GLU A 78 8.32 12.53 -0.87
C GLU A 78 6.90 13.10 -1.00
N ARG A 79 6.78 14.24 -1.69
CA ARG A 79 5.47 14.86 -1.93
C ARG A 79 4.59 13.93 -2.78
N ILE A 80 3.36 13.71 -2.30
CA ILE A 80 2.29 12.97 -2.98
C ILE A 80 1.47 13.95 -3.82
#